data_AF-A0A0N4YK69-F1
#
_entry.id   AF-A0A0N4YK69-F1
#
_cell.length_a   1.000
_cell.length_b   1.000
_cell.length_c   1.000
_cell.angle_alpha   90.00
_cell.angle_beta   90.00
_cell.angle_gamma   90.00
#
_symmetry.space_group_name_H-M   'P 1'
#
loop_
_entity.id
_entity.type
_entity.pdbx_description
1 polymer ?
#
loop_
_entity_poly.entity_id
_entity_poly.type
_entity_poly.pdbx_seq_one_letter_code
_entity_poly.pdbx_strand_id
1 'polypeptide(L)'
;MTAYGHNAGESIECLSIAIQLKKEETVDQFGNVAYRVGFKIGGGIDQDPACAPFRYPDQGIYITHIDEDSPAARAGLRRHDKILQVNLSNLS
;
A
#
# COMPACT_ATOMS: atom_id res chain seq x y z
N MET A 1 14.70 18.31 -0.17
CA MET A 1 14.89 17.00 0.50
C MET A 1 13.68 16.14 0.15
N THR A 2 13.71 15.49 -1.01
CA THR A 2 12.61 14.63 -1.48
C THR A 2 12.98 13.20 -1.16
N ALA A 3 12.38 12.63 -0.12
CA ALA A 3 12.65 11.27 0.34
C ALA A 3 12.29 10.15 -0.67
N TYR A 4 11.83 10.52 -1.88
CA TYR A 4 11.35 9.59 -2.91
C TYR A 4 11.79 9.95 -4.34
N GLY A 5 12.76 10.85 -4.51
CA GLY A 5 13.35 11.14 -5.81
C GLY A 5 14.62 10.34 -6.00
N HIS A 6 14.58 9.26 -6.78
CA HIS A 6 15.78 8.52 -7.19
C HIS A 6 16.22 8.99 -8.58
N ASN A 7 17.51 9.28 -8.76
CA ASN A 7 18.06 9.59 -10.07
C ASN A 7 18.47 8.29 -10.78
N ALA A 8 18.23 8.21 -12.09
CA ALA A 8 18.66 7.07 -12.90
C ALA A 8 20.20 6.92 -12.83
N GLY A 9 20.67 5.75 -12.39
CA GLY A 9 22.10 5.44 -12.22
C GLY A 9 22.60 5.47 -10.77
N GLU A 10 21.80 5.95 -9.80
CA GLU A 10 22.12 5.82 -8.38
C GLU A 10 21.60 4.49 -7.81
N SER A 11 22.35 3.87 -6.90
CA SER A 11 21.89 2.68 -6.19
C SER A 11 20.63 3.04 -5.40
N ILE A 12 19.52 2.37 -5.70
CA ILE A 12 18.31 2.48 -4.90
C ILE A 12 18.60 1.84 -3.54
N GLU A 13 18.79 2.64 -2.50
CA GLU A 13 18.63 2.17 -1.11
C GLU A 13 17.13 2.00 -0.84
N CYS A 14 16.55 0.91 -1.35
CA CYS A 14 15.20 0.53 -0.97
C CYS A 14 15.29 -0.19 0.36
N LEU A 15 14.95 0.52 1.44
CA LEU A 15 14.60 -0.12 2.70
C LEU A 15 13.25 -0.83 2.50
N SER A 16 13.27 -1.99 1.84
CA SER A 16 12.09 -2.83 1.67
C SER A 16 11.84 -3.55 3.00
N ILE A 17 10.70 -3.26 3.62
CA ILE A 17 10.30 -3.91 4.86
C ILE A 17 9.28 -4.98 4.50
N ALA A 18 9.63 -6.24 4.77
CA ALA A 18 8.67 -7.33 4.69
C ALA A 18 7.72 -7.26 5.89
N ILE A 19 6.42 -7.15 5.62
CA ILE A 19 5.38 -7.07 6.65
C ILE A 19 4.40 -8.23 6.45
N GLN A 20 4.06 -8.91 7.56
CA GLN A 20 3.02 -9.93 7.56
C GLN A 20 1.72 -9.37 8.13
N LEU A 21 0.65 -9.46 7.36
CA LEU A 21 -0.69 -9.08 7.80
C LEU A 21 -1.49 -10.30 8.24
N LYS A 22 -1.99 -10.28 9.48
CA LYS A 22 -2.98 -11.26 9.96
C LYS A 22 -4.38 -10.74 9.64
N LYS A 23 -5.16 -11.51 8.88
CA LYS A 23 -6.55 -11.19 8.60
C LYS A 23 -7.37 -11.21 9.89
N GLU A 24 -8.27 -10.24 10.02
CA GLU A 24 -9.25 -10.13 11.09
C GLU A 24 -10.62 -10.53 10.54
N GLU A 25 -11.32 -11.42 11.24
CA GLU A 25 -12.68 -11.82 10.91
C GLU A 25 -13.67 -10.74 11.34
N THR A 26 -14.62 -10.42 10.47
CA THR A 26 -15.68 -9.43 10.71
C THR A 26 -17.00 -9.97 10.19
N VAL A 27 -18.11 -9.48 10.73
CA VAL A 27 -19.45 -9.78 10.20
C VAL A 27 -19.93 -8.57 9.41
N ASP A 28 -20.30 -8.77 8.14
CA ASP A 28 -20.84 -7.70 7.30
C ASP A 28 -22.29 -7.35 7.68
N GLN A 29 -22.84 -6.31 7.05
CA GLN A 29 -24.21 -5.85 7.28
C GLN A 29 -25.31 -6.89 6.93
N PHE A 30 -24.96 -7.95 6.22
CA PHE A 30 -25.85 -9.04 5.83
C PHE A 30 -25.67 -10.29 6.70
N GLY A 31 -24.80 -10.24 7.71
CA GLY A 31 -24.53 -11.36 8.61
C GLY A 31 -23.49 -12.35 8.08
N ASN A 32 -22.81 -12.05 6.96
CA ASN A 32 -21.78 -12.95 6.42
C ASN A 32 -20.43 -12.69 7.07
N VAL A 33 -19.64 -13.76 7.19
CA VAL A 33 -18.24 -13.68 7.59
C VAL A 33 -17.42 -13.05 6.46
N ALA A 34 -16.74 -11.96 6.77
CA ALA A 34 -15.79 -11.26 5.92
C ALA A 34 -14.43 -11.17 6.62
N TYR A 35 -13.37 -10.97 5.84
CA TYR A 35 -12.02 -10.77 6.37
C TYR A 35 -11.49 -9.41 5.96
N ARG A 36 -10.88 -8.70 6.90
CA ARG A 36 -10.23 -7.41 6.62
C ARG A 36 -8.80 -7.37 7.15
N VAL A 37 -8.03 -6.48 6.54
CA VAL A 37 -6.70 -6.06 7.01
C VAL A 37 -6.63 -4.55 7.27
N GLY A 38 -7.55 -3.76 6.71
CA GLY A 38 -7.81 -2.37 7.07
C GLY A 38 -6.88 -1.34 6.43
N PHE A 39 -6.69 -1.42 5.12
CA PHE A 39 -6.08 -0.35 4.33
C PHE A 39 -6.69 -0.29 2.94
N LYS A 40 -6.50 0.84 2.25
CA LYS A 40 -6.92 1.05 0.86
C LYS A 40 -5.69 1.29 -0.01
N ILE A 41 -5.79 0.90 -1.28
CA ILE A 41 -4.74 1.14 -2.29
C ILE A 41 -5.21 2.12 -3.36
N GLY A 42 -4.25 2.68 -4.10
CA GLY A 42 -4.47 3.44 -5.32
C GLY A 42 -3.23 3.42 -6.20
N GLY A 43 -3.36 3.91 -7.43
CA GLY A 43 -2.34 3.77 -8.47
C GLY A 43 -2.57 2.54 -9.34
N GLY A 44 -1.57 2.15 -10.12
CA GLY A 44 -1.68 1.12 -11.15
C GLY A 44 -1.37 1.68 -12.55
N ILE A 45 -0.90 0.81 -13.44
CA ILE A 45 -0.47 1.14 -14.81
C ILE A 45 -1.61 1.66 -15.69
N ASP A 46 -2.84 1.34 -15.33
CA ASP A 46 -4.07 1.70 -16.04
C ASP A 46 -4.75 2.94 -15.45
N GLN A 47 -4.15 3.56 -14.43
CA GLN A 47 -4.64 4.80 -13.82
C GLN A 47 -3.87 6.01 -14.36
N ASP A 48 -4.57 7.12 -14.54
CA ASP A 48 -3.94 8.42 -14.75
C ASP A 48 -3.53 9.00 -13.37
N PRO A 49 -2.22 9.15 -13.07
CA PRO A 49 -1.78 9.73 -11.81
C PRO A 49 -2.25 11.17 -11.60
N ALA A 50 -2.61 11.90 -12.66
CA ALA A 50 -3.15 13.25 -12.56
C ALA A 50 -4.58 13.28 -11.99
N CYS A 51 -5.32 12.17 -12.07
CA CYS A 51 -6.67 12.01 -11.54
C CYS A 51 -6.70 11.52 -10.08
N ALA A 52 -5.56 11.08 -9.54
CA ALA A 52 -5.47 10.61 -8.17
C ALA A 52 -5.53 11.80 -7.17
N PRO A 53 -6.21 11.66 -6.01
CA PRO A 53 -6.23 12.69 -4.97
C PRO A 53 -4.82 13.06 -4.46
N PHE A 54 -3.89 12.11 -4.57
CA PHE A 54 -2.48 12.27 -4.25
C PHE A 54 -1.65 11.99 -5.49
N ARG A 55 -0.73 12.89 -5.83
CA ARG A 55 0.23 12.68 -6.91
C ARG A 55 1.37 11.79 -6.41
N TYR A 56 1.42 10.57 -6.92
CA TYR A 56 2.53 9.66 -6.70
C TYR A 56 3.58 9.83 -7.82
N PRO A 57 4.86 9.51 -7.56
CA PRO A 57 5.95 9.75 -8.50
C PRO A 57 5.91 8.82 -9.73
N ASP A 58 5.19 7.69 -9.65
CA ASP A 58 5.08 6.70 -10.70
C ASP A 58 3.71 5.98 -10.67
N GLN A 59 3.51 5.02 -11.58
CA GLN A 59 2.29 4.23 -11.73
C GLN A 59 2.19 3.02 -10.78
N GLY A 60 3.02 2.97 -9.73
CA GLY A 60 2.99 1.88 -8.76
C GLY A 60 1.75 1.85 -7.89
N ILE A 61 1.68 0.86 -7.01
CA ILE A 61 0.58 0.68 -6.05
C ILE A 61 0.97 1.30 -4.70
N TYR A 62 0.12 2.19 -4.19
CA TYR A 62 0.36 2.93 -2.97
C TYR A 62 -0.77 2.78 -1.96
N ILE A 63 -0.44 2.81 -0.67
CA ILE A 63 -1.44 2.86 0.40
C ILE A 63 -2.03 4.26 0.49
N THR A 64 -3.33 4.38 0.25
CA THR A 64 -4.06 5.67 0.25
C THR A 64 -4.75 5.95 1.59
N HIS A 65 -5.06 4.91 2.36
CA HIS A 65 -5.70 5.02 3.66
C HIS A 65 -5.37 3.81 4.53
N ILE A 66 -5.34 4.02 5.85
CA ILE A 66 -5.20 2.96 6.85
C ILE A 66 -6.29 3.18 7.89
N ASP A 67 -7.06 2.13 8.13
CA ASP A 67 -8.09 2.14 9.16
C ASP A 67 -7.41 2.09 10.54
N GLU A 68 -7.86 2.92 11.48
CA GLU A 68 -7.39 2.89 12.86
C GLU A 68 -7.67 1.52 13.50
N ASP A 69 -6.79 1.09 14.41
CA ASP A 69 -6.87 -0.21 15.11
C ASP A 69 -7.03 -1.42 14.18
N SER A 70 -6.58 -1.33 12.94
CA SER A 70 -6.60 -2.44 11.99
C SER A 70 -5.33 -3.31 12.07
N PRO A 71 -5.37 -4.54 11.50
CA PRO A 71 -4.16 -5.33 11.32
C PRO A 71 -3.04 -4.58 10.58
N ALA A 72 -3.38 -3.78 9.56
CA ALA A 72 -2.43 -2.96 8.80
C ALA A 72 -1.75 -1.90 9.67
N ALA A 73 -2.53 -1.17 10.48
CA ALA A 73 -2.01 -0.18 11.42
C ALA A 73 -1.06 -0.82 12.44
N ARG A 74 -1.46 -1.94 13.05
CA ARG A 74 -0.63 -2.67 14.03
C ARG A 74 0.65 -3.25 13.43
N ALA A 75 0.62 -3.60 12.14
CA ALA A 75 1.77 -4.11 11.42
C ALA A 75 2.75 -3.01 10.98
N GLY A 76 2.40 -1.74 11.20
CA GLY A 76 3.26 -0.59 10.94
C GLY A 76 3.20 -0.04 9.52
N LEU A 77 2.23 -0.48 8.70
CA LEU A 77 1.97 0.16 7.40
C LEU A 77 1.61 1.63 7.60
N ARG A 78 1.97 2.46 6.61
CA ARG A 78 1.68 3.89 6.62
C ARG A 78 1.06 4.33 5.30
N ARG A 79 0.27 5.41 5.37
CA ARG A 79 -0.19 6.09 4.16
C ARG A 79 1.03 6.55 3.35
N HIS A 80 0.95 6.40 2.03
CA HIS A 80 2.00 6.68 1.05
C HIS A 80 3.13 5.64 0.97
N ASP A 81 3.07 4.54 1.73
CA ASP A 81 3.92 3.39 1.45
C ASP A 81 3.64 2.85 0.04
N LYS A 82 4.71 2.56 -0.71
CA LYS A 82 4.65 1.88 -2.01
C LYS A 82 4.73 0.37 -1.79
N ILE A 83 3.76 -0.36 -2.33
CA ILE A 83 3.74 -1.82 -2.26
C ILE A 83 4.51 -2.37 -3.46
N LEU A 84 5.63 -3.04 -3.18
CA LEU A 84 6.49 -3.63 -4.22
C LEU A 84 6.10 -5.08 -4.55
N GLN A 85 5.58 -5.81 -3.56
CA GLN A 85 5.28 -7.23 -3.69
C GLN A 85 4.20 -7.65 -2.70
N VAL A 86 3.37 -8.62 -3.09
CA VAL A 86 2.37 -9.27 -2.23
C VAL A 86 2.49 -10.77 -2.41
N ASN A 87 2.77 -11.52 -1.33
CA ASN A 87 2.85 -12.98 -1.35
C ASN A 87 3.67 -13.54 -2.53
N LEU A 88 4.85 -12.95 -2.76
CA LEU A 88 5.76 -13.25 -3.86
C LEU A 88 5.35 -12.72 -5.25
N SER A 89 4.14 -12.20 -5.44
CA SER A 89 3.72 -11.54 -6.67
C SER A 89 4.23 -10.09 -6.73
N ASN A 90 5.01 -9.78 -7.76
CA ASN A 90 5.60 -8.45 -7.97
C ASN A 90 4.55 -7.43 -8.47
N LEU A 91 4.65 -6.19 -7.98
CA LEU A 91 3.75 -5.06 -8.31
C LEU A 91 4.53 -3.79 -8.74
N SER A 92 5.84 -3.92 -8.97
CA SER A 92 6.73 -2.81 -9.35
C SER A 92 6.81 -2.62 -10.85
#